data_AF-A0ABD0ZF36-F1
#
_entry.id   AF-A0ABD0ZF36-F1
#
_cell.length_a   1.000
_cell.length_b   1.000
_cell.length_c   1.000
_cell.angle_alpha   90.00
_cell.angle_beta   90.00
_cell.angle_gamma   90.00
#
_symmetry.space_group_name_H-M   'P 1'
#
loop_
_entity.id
_entity.type
_entity.pdbx_description
1 polymer ?
#
loop_
_entity_poly.entity_id
_entity_poly.type
_entity_poly.pdbx_seq_one_letter_code
_entity_poly.pdbx_strand_id
1 'polypeptide(L)'
;MSRQLTQLPKLICWELLKGSEKDQWVTYRDEESSTPFSVNGRKFVSFDDAKSFKEKLKYLNAKDLGGVSLYSLDTDDFRGLCYDGTKYPLTNILRKEFGISVNKIISVAIETVDW
;
A
#
# COMPACT_ATOMS: atom_id res chain seq x y z
N MET A 1 23.56 17.87 -1.93
CA MET A 1 22.90 16.89 -2.82
C MET A 1 21.90 16.08 -2.00
N SER A 2 20.70 16.64 -1.79
CA SER A 2 19.60 15.94 -1.13
C SER A 2 18.98 14.99 -2.16
N ARG A 3 19.10 13.68 -1.93
CA ARG A 3 18.48 12.67 -2.80
C ARG A 3 16.97 12.87 -2.75
N GLN A 4 16.39 12.99 -3.93
CA GLN A 4 15.01 13.37 -4.19
C GLN A 4 14.01 12.50 -3.40
N LEU A 5 13.11 13.16 -2.68
CA LEU A 5 11.90 12.61 -2.06
C LEU A 5 10.86 12.07 -3.08
N THR A 6 11.25 11.86 -4.36
CA THR A 6 10.37 11.39 -5.45
C THR A 6 10.64 9.95 -5.87
N GLN A 7 11.47 9.19 -5.16
CA GLN A 7 11.75 7.77 -5.46
C GLN A 7 10.90 6.78 -4.64
N LEU A 8 9.97 7.27 -3.81
CA LEU A 8 9.18 6.46 -2.88
C LEU A 8 8.02 5.62 -3.44
N PRO A 9 7.72 5.53 -4.76
CA PRO A 9 6.88 4.44 -5.27
C PRO A 9 7.60 3.10 -5.49
N LYS A 10 8.95 3.11 -5.47
CA LYS A 10 9.73 1.94 -5.93
C LYS A 10 9.99 0.86 -4.89
N LEU A 11 9.63 1.07 -3.61
CA LEU A 11 10.09 0.20 -2.54
C LEU A 11 9.26 -1.09 -2.38
N ILE A 12 7.93 -1.03 -2.37
CA ILE A 12 7.12 -2.20 -2.02
C ILE A 12 7.07 -3.22 -3.17
N CYS A 13 6.62 -2.79 -4.35
CA CYS A 13 6.44 -3.69 -5.48
C CYS A 13 7.78 -4.28 -5.96
N TRP A 14 8.78 -3.44 -6.18
CA TRP A 14 10.05 -3.90 -6.74
C TRP A 14 10.95 -4.60 -5.70
N GLU A 15 11.08 -4.05 -4.48
CA GLU A 15 12.03 -4.57 -3.48
C GLU A 15 11.45 -5.77 -2.69
N LEU A 16 10.15 -5.80 -2.38
CA LEU A 16 9.53 -6.89 -1.60
C LEU A 16 9.03 -8.05 -2.47
N LEU A 17 8.45 -7.78 -3.65
CA LEU A 17 7.79 -8.83 -4.46
C LEU A 17 8.65 -9.31 -5.64
N LYS A 18 9.63 -8.51 -6.08
CA LYS A 18 10.54 -8.83 -7.20
C LYS A 18 12.02 -8.80 -6.81
N GLY A 19 12.32 -8.67 -5.52
CA GLY A 19 13.67 -8.72 -4.98
C GLY A 19 14.38 -10.04 -5.31
N SER A 20 15.71 -10.01 -5.28
CA SER A 20 16.52 -11.21 -5.52
C SER A 20 16.43 -12.17 -4.32
N GLU A 21 16.73 -13.47 -4.48
CA GLU A 21 16.83 -14.41 -3.34
C GLU A 21 17.83 -13.96 -2.25
N LYS A 22 18.74 -13.02 -2.58
CA LYS A 22 19.68 -12.41 -1.64
C LYS A 22 19.04 -11.35 -0.75
N ASP A 23 17.87 -10.84 -1.12
CA ASP A 23 17.08 -9.88 -0.35
C ASP A 23 16.05 -10.65 0.50
N GLN A 24 16.52 -11.30 1.58
CA GLN A 24 15.69 -12.11 2.49
C GLN A 24 14.71 -11.27 3.31
N TRP A 25 13.72 -10.67 2.66
CA TRP A 25 12.61 -10.02 3.34
C TRP A 25 11.71 -11.07 3.98
N VAL A 26 11.46 -10.91 5.28
CA VAL A 26 10.45 -11.71 5.99
C VAL A 26 9.25 -10.83 6.26
N THR A 27 8.08 -11.27 5.78
CA THR A 27 6.83 -10.54 5.95
C THR A 27 6.03 -11.11 7.10
N TYR A 28 5.62 -10.23 7.99
CA TYR A 28 4.76 -10.49 9.14
C TYR A 28 3.45 -9.72 8.98
N ARG A 29 2.50 -10.00 9.86
CA ARG A 29 1.27 -9.22 9.99
C ARG A 29 1.11 -8.76 11.42
N ASP A 30 0.86 -7.48 11.59
CA ASP A 30 0.42 -6.92 12.85
C ASP A 30 -1.06 -7.27 13.07
N GLU A 31 -1.40 -7.85 14.22
CA GLU A 31 -2.78 -8.30 14.50
C GLU A 31 -3.71 -7.14 14.85
N GLU A 32 -3.19 -6.08 15.48
CA GLU A 32 -3.98 -4.94 15.94
C GLU A 32 -4.44 -4.06 14.77
N SER A 33 -3.50 -3.64 13.93
CA SER A 33 -3.79 -2.83 12.73
C SER A 33 -4.20 -3.67 11.51
N SER A 34 -4.03 -4.99 11.60
CA SER A 34 -4.22 -5.92 10.49
C SER A 34 -3.38 -5.58 9.24
N THR A 35 -2.26 -4.85 9.36
CA THR A 35 -1.37 -4.51 8.24
C THR A 35 -0.16 -5.45 8.13
N PRO A 36 0.31 -5.74 6.92
CA PRO A 36 1.59 -6.41 6.73
C PRO A 36 2.78 -5.46 6.97
N PHE A 37 3.88 -6.04 7.44
CA PHE A 37 5.18 -5.39 7.45
C PHE A 37 6.29 -6.38 7.08
N SER A 38 7.32 -5.91 6.41
CA SER A 38 8.47 -6.71 6.00
C SER A 38 9.75 -6.19 6.64
N VAL A 39 10.61 -7.12 7.06
CA VAL A 39 11.93 -6.82 7.64
C VAL A 39 13.06 -7.48 6.85
N ASN A 40 14.16 -6.76 6.70
CA ASN A 40 15.41 -7.27 6.14
C ASN A 40 16.59 -6.62 6.88
N GLY A 41 17.18 -7.35 7.82
CA GLY A 41 18.22 -6.82 8.71
C GLY A 41 17.70 -5.64 9.53
N ARG A 42 18.18 -4.43 9.24
CA ARG A 42 17.73 -3.18 9.88
C ARG A 42 16.68 -2.41 9.08
N LYS A 43 16.32 -2.89 7.89
CA LYS A 43 15.27 -2.28 7.07
C LYS A 43 13.90 -2.80 7.53
N PHE A 44 12.93 -1.89 7.59
CA PHE A 44 11.54 -2.16 7.92
C PHE A 44 10.64 -1.42 6.93
N VAL A 45 9.61 -2.10 6.43
CA VAL A 45 8.59 -1.49 5.57
C VAL A 45 7.23 -1.99 6.01
N SER A 46 6.35 -1.09 6.45
CA SER A 46 4.92 -1.36 6.64
C SER A 46 4.16 -0.90 5.40
N PHE A 47 3.15 -1.64 4.97
CA PHE A 47 2.39 -1.34 3.77
C PHE A 47 0.94 -1.82 3.88
N ASP A 48 0.11 -1.43 2.92
CA ASP A 48 -1.23 -2.01 2.74
C ASP A 48 -1.23 -3.09 1.67
N ASP A 49 -1.89 -4.20 1.96
CA ASP A 49 -2.25 -5.21 0.98
C ASP A 49 -3.76 -5.28 0.77
N ALA A 50 -4.19 -6.17 -0.13
CA ALA A 50 -5.62 -6.33 -0.41
C ALA A 50 -6.45 -6.67 0.85
N LYS A 51 -5.85 -7.31 1.87
CA LYS A 51 -6.54 -7.65 3.12
C LYS A 51 -6.66 -6.43 4.02
N SER A 52 -5.55 -5.78 4.38
CA SER A 52 -5.57 -4.62 5.28
C SER A 52 -6.38 -3.46 4.69
N PHE A 53 -6.27 -3.26 3.37
CA PHE A 53 -7.03 -2.25 2.66
C PHE A 53 -8.54 -2.51 2.77
N LYS A 54 -9.01 -3.75 2.55
CA LYS A 54 -10.43 -4.12 2.72
C LYS A 54 -10.92 -3.94 4.16
N GLU A 55 -10.09 -4.18 5.17
CA GLU A 55 -10.49 -3.94 6.55
C GLU A 55 -10.66 -2.43 6.84
N LYS A 56 -9.77 -1.58 6.33
CA LYS A 56 -9.92 -0.11 6.40
C LYS A 56 -11.21 0.36 5.71
N LEU A 57 -11.52 -0.23 4.56
CA LEU A 57 -12.77 -0.01 3.82
C LEU A 57 -14.01 -0.41 4.63
N LYS A 58 -14.00 -1.57 5.29
CA LYS A 58 -15.09 -1.98 6.21
C LYS A 58 -15.23 -1.02 7.38
N TYR A 59 -14.11 -0.60 7.98
CA TYR A 59 -14.11 0.37 9.08
C TYR A 59 -14.76 1.69 8.64
N LEU A 60 -14.42 2.18 7.45
CA LEU A 60 -15.02 3.38 6.89
C LEU A 60 -16.55 3.27 6.77
N ASN A 61 -17.04 2.15 6.23
CA ASN A 61 -18.49 1.88 6.15
C ASN A 61 -19.14 1.80 7.54
N ALA A 62 -18.51 1.11 8.49
CA ALA A 62 -19.03 0.93 9.84
C ALA A 62 -19.09 2.25 10.64
N LYS A 63 -18.27 3.24 10.27
CA LYS A 63 -18.21 4.56 10.90
C LYS A 63 -18.91 5.66 10.11
N ASP A 64 -19.55 5.34 8.99
CA ASP A 64 -20.23 6.30 8.11
C ASP A 64 -19.33 7.48 7.71
N LEU A 65 -18.07 7.20 7.35
CA LEU A 65 -17.14 8.26 6.93
C LEU A 65 -17.31 8.59 5.44
N GLY A 66 -17.08 9.85 5.08
CA GLY A 66 -17.43 10.40 3.77
C GLY A 66 -16.56 9.98 2.56
N GLY A 67 -15.49 9.20 2.76
CA GLY A 67 -14.67 8.69 1.65
C GLY A 67 -13.22 8.36 2.00
N VAL A 68 -12.48 7.86 1.02
CA VAL A 68 -11.09 7.36 1.12
C VAL A 68 -10.19 8.16 0.19
N SER A 69 -8.98 8.53 0.60
CA SER A 69 -7.95 9.08 -0.29
C SER A 69 -6.81 8.12 -0.42
N LEU A 70 -6.27 8.09 -1.62
CA LEU A 70 -5.05 7.38 -1.93
C LEU A 70 -3.95 8.40 -2.08
N TYR A 71 -2.94 8.33 -1.21
CA TYR A 71 -1.70 9.06 -1.37
C TYR A 71 -0.58 8.05 -1.67
N SER A 72 -0.21 7.86 -2.94
CA SER A 72 -0.75 8.47 -4.17
C SER A 72 -1.02 7.43 -5.26
N LEU A 73 -1.71 7.83 -6.33
CA LEU A 73 -2.07 6.91 -7.41
C LEU A 73 -0.83 6.28 -8.09
N ASP A 74 0.28 7.02 -8.15
CA ASP A 74 1.55 6.55 -8.67
C ASP A 74 2.34 5.63 -7.72
N THR A 75 1.91 5.51 -6.45
CA THR A 75 2.45 4.52 -5.50
C THR A 75 1.69 3.20 -5.49
N ASP A 76 0.53 3.12 -6.14
CA ASP A 76 -0.11 1.84 -6.47
C ASP A 76 0.68 1.14 -7.60
N ASP A 77 0.42 -0.13 -7.87
CA ASP A 77 1.07 -0.85 -8.99
C ASP A 77 0.46 -0.41 -10.34
N PHE A 78 0.69 0.85 -10.73
CA PHE A 78 0.15 1.47 -11.94
C PHE A 78 0.70 0.84 -13.23
N ARG A 79 1.82 0.12 -13.13
CA ARG A 79 2.46 -0.57 -14.26
C ARG A 79 2.06 -2.03 -14.37
N GLY A 80 1.46 -2.63 -13.33
CA GLY A 80 1.07 -4.03 -13.30
C GLY A 80 2.26 -4.98 -13.21
N LEU A 81 3.32 -4.58 -12.51
CA LEU A 81 4.56 -5.35 -12.43
C LEU A 81 4.53 -6.44 -11.36
N CYS A 82 3.68 -6.30 -10.34
CA CYS A 82 3.72 -7.11 -9.13
C CYS A 82 2.60 -8.12 -9.00
N TYR A 83 1.44 -7.83 -9.59
CA TYR A 83 0.24 -8.66 -9.45
C TYR A 83 -0.23 -9.19 -10.81
N ASP A 84 0.61 -10.00 -11.47
CA ASP A 84 0.30 -10.70 -12.73
C ASP A 84 -0.26 -9.79 -13.84
N GLY A 85 0.30 -8.58 -14.00
CA GLY A 85 -0.17 -7.62 -14.99
C GLY A 85 -1.33 -6.72 -14.51
N THR A 86 -1.86 -6.94 -13.31
CA THR A 86 -2.97 -6.15 -12.76
C THR A 86 -2.51 -4.75 -12.39
N LYS A 87 -3.01 -3.75 -13.12
CA LYS A 87 -2.75 -2.33 -12.81
C LYS A 87 -3.68 -1.82 -11.72
N TYR A 88 -3.13 -0.99 -10.83
CA TYR A 88 -3.86 -0.33 -9.76
C TYR A 88 -4.66 -1.29 -8.85
N PRO A 89 -4.05 -2.37 -8.32
CA PRO A 89 -4.75 -3.39 -7.53
C PRO A 89 -5.53 -2.81 -6.34
N LEU A 90 -4.98 -1.87 -5.57
CA LEU A 90 -5.68 -1.29 -4.42
C LEU A 90 -6.79 -0.33 -4.87
N THR A 91 -6.52 0.49 -5.88
CA THR A 91 -7.52 1.39 -6.46
C THR A 91 -8.71 0.62 -7.04
N ASN A 92 -8.47 -0.54 -7.67
CA ASN A 92 -9.52 -1.40 -8.18
C ASN A 92 -10.40 -1.98 -7.06
N ILE A 93 -9.81 -2.32 -5.92
CA ILE A 93 -10.58 -2.74 -4.73
C ILE A 93 -11.47 -1.58 -4.28
N LEU A 94 -10.93 -0.37 -4.14
CA LEU A 94 -11.72 0.81 -3.74
C LEU A 94 -12.91 1.03 -4.68
N ARG A 95 -12.68 1.01 -5.99
CA ARG A 95 -13.74 1.17 -7.00
C ARG A 95 -14.82 0.10 -6.88
N LYS A 96 -14.42 -1.15 -6.63
CA LYS A 96 -15.34 -2.29 -6.54
C LYS A 96 -16.20 -2.22 -5.28
N GLU A 97 -15.60 -1.91 -4.13
CA GLU A 97 -16.28 -1.92 -2.83
C GLU A 97 -17.15 -0.68 -2.61
N PHE A 98 -16.79 0.47 -3.19
CA PHE A 98 -17.46 1.75 -2.92
C PHE A 98 -18.12 2.43 -4.11
N GLY A 99 -17.94 1.94 -5.34
CA GLY A 99 -18.46 2.63 -6.54
C GLY A 99 -17.92 4.06 -6.71
N ILE A 100 -16.80 4.40 -6.05
CA ILE A 100 -16.21 5.74 -6.06
C ILE A 100 -15.58 6.03 -7.43
N SER A 101 -15.99 7.15 -8.03
CA SER A 101 -15.25 7.83 -9.09
C SER A 101 -14.03 8.53 -8.48
N VAL A 102 -12.86 8.38 -9.10
CA VAL A 102 -11.51 8.86 -8.67
C VAL A 102 -11.41 10.36 -8.31
N ASN A 103 -12.50 11.11 -8.39
CA ASN A 103 -12.57 12.55 -8.17
C ASN A 103 -12.99 12.95 -6.73
N LYS A 104 -13.32 12.00 -5.84
CA LYS A 104 -13.60 12.26 -4.41
C LYS A 104 -12.73 11.38 -3.54
N ILE A 105 -11.73 11.97 -2.89
CA ILE A 105 -10.66 11.25 -2.19
C ILE A 105 -10.31 12.01 -0.88
N ILE A 106 -10.44 11.39 0.33
CA ILE A 106 -10.11 11.98 1.67
C ILE A 106 -9.16 11.07 2.51
N SER A 107 -7.95 11.58 2.88
CA SER A 107 -6.69 10.93 3.35
C SER A 107 -6.71 9.48 3.90
N VAL A 108 -5.93 8.56 3.28
CA VAL A 108 -5.29 7.40 3.94
C VAL A 108 -3.78 7.56 3.80
N ALA A 109 -3.08 7.70 4.92
CA ALA A 109 -1.64 7.81 4.98
C ALA A 109 -1.00 6.41 5.10
N ILE A 110 -0.02 6.14 4.26
CA ILE A 110 1.00 5.12 4.50
C ILE A 110 2.20 5.88 5.05
N GLU A 111 2.47 5.76 6.34
CA GLU A 111 3.65 6.36 6.95
C GLU A 111 4.77 5.32 7.04
N THR A 112 5.92 5.65 6.46
CA THR A 112 7.17 4.96 6.78
C THR A 112 7.71 5.60 8.06
N VAL A 113 7.77 4.84 9.15
CA VAL A 113 8.48 5.28 10.37
C VAL A 113 9.97 5.06 10.12
N ASP A 114 10.66 6.14 9.76
CA ASP A 114 12.13 6.18 9.78
C ASP A 114 12.57 6.53 11.21
N TRP A 115 13.31 5.63 11.87
CA TRP A 115 13.98 5.90 13.15
C TRP A 115 15.40 6.42 12.93
#